data_AF-A0A6J4SEX6-F1
#
_entry.id   AF-A0A6J4SEX6-F1
#
_cell.length_a   1.000
_cell.length_b   1.000
_cell.length_c   1.000
_cell.angle_alpha   90.00
_cell.angle_beta   90.00
_cell.angle_gamma   90.00
#
_symmetry.space_group_name_H-M   'P 1'
#
loop_
_entity.id
_entity.type
_entity.pdbx_description
1 polymer ?
#
loop_
_entity_poly.entity_id
_entity_poly.type
_entity_poly.pdbx_seq_one_letter_code
_entity_poly.pdbx_strand_id
1 'polypeptide(L)'
;MRTSAADPRHHTRVPGYVRGARGTVVEAQGEHPLPDDRARGLPAAPQPVYTVRFPARELFGEGDHEVTVDVWERHLHHAGEEDPR
;
A
#
# COMPACT_ATOMS: atom_id res chain seq x y z
N MET A 1 -4.53 -2.21 8.89
CA MET A 1 -3.67 -1.14 8.35
C MET A 1 -4.49 -0.25 7.43
N ARG A 2 -3.98 0.94 7.11
CA ARG A 2 -4.46 1.79 6.04
C ARG A 2 -3.30 2.04 5.08
N THR A 3 -3.55 2.00 3.77
CA THR A 3 -2.56 2.44 2.78
C THR A 3 -2.42 3.96 2.76
N SER A 4 -1.29 4.47 2.29
CA SER A 4 -1.14 5.92 2.07
C SER A 4 -2.19 6.44 1.09
N ALA A 5 -2.68 7.65 1.35
CA ALA A 5 -3.59 8.37 0.46
C ALA A 5 -2.83 9.23 -0.58
N ALA A 6 -1.51 9.28 -0.51
CA ALA A 6 -0.69 10.14 -1.35
C ALA A 6 -0.82 9.81 -2.85
N ASP A 7 -0.83 10.86 -3.67
CA ASP A 7 -0.74 10.78 -5.14
C ASP A 7 0.50 11.55 -5.63
N PRO A 8 1.70 10.97 -5.43
CA PRO A 8 2.92 11.63 -5.85
C PRO A 8 3.03 11.68 -7.38
N ARG A 9 3.65 12.74 -7.91
CA ARG A 9 3.98 12.87 -9.35
C ARG A 9 5.17 12.01 -9.78
N HIS A 10 5.44 10.91 -9.08
CA HIS A 10 6.47 9.95 -9.40
C HIS A 10 5.89 8.54 -9.38
N HIS A 11 6.66 7.56 -9.87
CA HIS A 11 6.25 6.16 -9.80
C HIS A 11 5.97 5.74 -8.36
N THR A 12 4.88 5.02 -8.16
CA THR A 12 4.53 4.35 -6.91
C THR A 12 3.81 3.05 -7.23
N ARG A 13 3.93 2.06 -6.34
CA ARG A 13 3.23 0.77 -6.43
C ARG A 13 1.99 0.70 -5.54
N VAL A 14 1.42 1.85 -5.17
CA VAL A 14 0.10 1.95 -4.54
C VAL A 14 -0.95 2.32 -5.60
N PRO A 15 -1.73 1.36 -6.11
CA PRO A 15 -2.79 1.64 -7.08
C PRO A 15 -3.82 2.62 -6.53
N GLY A 16 -4.38 3.47 -7.41
CA GLY A 16 -5.35 4.49 -7.00
C GLY A 16 -6.56 3.94 -6.24
N TYR A 17 -7.07 2.78 -6.62
CA TYR A 17 -8.25 2.17 -6.00
C TYR A 17 -8.00 1.65 -4.58
N VAL A 18 -6.74 1.49 -4.14
CA VAL A 18 -6.44 1.13 -2.76
C VAL A 18 -5.91 2.30 -1.94
N ARG A 19 -5.73 3.51 -2.48
CA ARG A 19 -5.17 4.64 -1.71
C ARG A 19 -6.09 5.03 -0.56
N GLY A 20 -5.53 5.17 0.64
CA GLY A 20 -6.29 5.48 1.84
C GLY A 20 -7.24 4.37 2.30
N ALA A 21 -7.30 3.23 1.63
CA ALA A 21 -8.22 2.14 1.98
C ALA A 21 -7.74 1.36 3.21
N ARG A 22 -8.69 0.83 3.98
CA ARG A 22 -8.41 -0.04 5.12
C ARG A 22 -8.31 -1.50 4.68
N GLY A 23 -7.24 -2.16 5.09
CA GLY A 23 -6.98 -3.56 4.78
C GLY A 23 -6.28 -4.30 5.91
N THR A 24 -6.24 -5.62 5.77
CA THR A 24 -5.60 -6.54 6.73
C THR A 24 -4.36 -7.15 6.10
N VAL A 25 -3.22 -7.07 6.78
CA VAL A 25 -2.00 -7.79 6.37
C VAL A 25 -2.27 -9.29 6.54
N VAL A 26 -2.05 -10.06 5.48
CA VAL A 26 -2.27 -11.51 5.47
C VAL A 26 -0.98 -12.30 5.27
N GLU A 27 0.06 -11.70 4.71
CA GLU A 27 1.35 -12.35 4.49
C GLU A 27 2.49 -11.31 4.45
N ALA A 28 3.68 -11.71 4.89
CA ALA A 28 4.92 -10.95 4.70
C ALA A 28 5.72 -11.57 3.54
N GLN A 29 5.98 -10.78 2.49
CA GLN A 29 6.65 -11.20 1.25
C GLN A 29 8.19 -11.06 1.31
N GLY A 30 8.75 -10.74 2.48
CA GLY A 30 10.16 -10.40 2.67
C GLY A 30 10.48 -8.95 2.33
N GLU A 31 11.75 -8.67 2.05
CA GLU A 31 12.25 -7.30 1.83
C GLU A 31 12.61 -7.07 0.36
N HIS A 32 12.10 -6.00 -0.23
CA HIS A 32 12.32 -5.65 -1.64
C HIS A 32 12.69 -4.16 -1.79
N PRO A 33 13.55 -3.78 -2.74
CA PRO A 33 13.89 -2.38 -2.99
C PRO A 33 12.65 -1.52 -3.22
N LEU A 34 12.59 -0.34 -2.60
CA LEU A 34 11.44 0.55 -2.77
C LEU A 34 11.27 0.99 -4.24
N PRO A 35 10.15 0.67 -4.91
CA PRO A 35 9.95 0.95 -6.32
C PRO A 35 9.93 2.45 -6.61
N ASP A 36 9.38 3.25 -5.69
CA ASP A 36 9.32 4.71 -5.80
C ASP A 36 10.71 5.34 -6.00
N ASP A 37 11.69 4.92 -5.20
CA ASP A 37 13.07 5.42 -5.29
C ASP A 37 13.82 4.78 -6.45
N ARG A 38 13.64 3.46 -6.67
CA ARG A 38 14.29 2.70 -7.75
C ARG A 38 13.97 3.28 -9.12
N ALA A 39 12.69 3.60 -9.39
CA ALA A 39 12.25 4.17 -10.66
C ALA A 39 12.79 5.59 -10.92
N ARG A 40 13.18 6.31 -9.86
CA ARG A 40 13.81 7.64 -9.94
C ARG A 40 15.34 7.58 -9.97
N GLY A 41 15.94 6.38 -9.93
CA GLY A 41 17.40 6.22 -9.85
C GLY A 41 18.00 6.63 -8.50
N LEU A 42 17.18 6.71 -7.44
CA LEU A 42 17.61 7.01 -6.09
C LEU A 42 18.04 5.72 -5.36
N PRO A 43 18.83 5.83 -4.27
CA PRO A 43 19.10 4.69 -3.41
C PRO A 43 17.80 4.06 -2.90
N ALA A 44 17.55 2.81 -3.30
CA ALA A 44 16.33 2.08 -2.98
C ALA A 44 16.64 0.95 -1.99
N ALA A 45 16.78 1.31 -0.72
CA ALA A 45 16.98 0.34 0.34
C ALA A 45 15.83 -0.69 0.33
N PRO A 46 16.12 -2.00 0.53
CA PRO A 46 15.08 -2.99 0.75
C PRO A 46 14.19 -2.60 1.93
N GLN A 47 12.89 -2.81 1.79
CA GLN A 47 11.92 -2.61 2.86
C GLN A 47 10.96 -3.81 2.89
N PRO A 48 10.35 -4.11 4.05
CA PRO A 48 9.33 -5.14 4.14
C PRO A 48 8.17 -4.90 3.17
N VAL A 49 7.71 -5.97 2.53
CA VAL A 49 6.53 -5.97 1.66
C VAL A 49 5.49 -6.89 2.28
N TYR A 50 4.25 -6.41 2.32
CA TYR A 50 3.13 -7.12 2.89
C TYR A 50 2.03 -7.32 1.86
N THR A 51 1.50 -8.53 1.76
CA THR A 51 0.24 -8.77 1.07
C THR A 51 -0.88 -8.27 1.95
N VAL A 52 -1.62 -7.29 1.47
CA VAL A 52 -2.76 -6.68 2.17
C VAL A 52 -4.05 -7.07 1.47
N ARG A 53 -4.98 -7.61 2.24
CA ARG A 53 -6.32 -8.00 1.79
C ARG A 53 -7.31 -6.88 2.08
N PHE A 54 -8.06 -6.49 1.06
CA PHE A 54 -9.09 -5.47 1.11
C PHE A 54 -10.44 -6.08 0.75
N PRO A 55 -11.51 -5.81 1.51
CA PRO A 55 -12.85 -6.19 1.09
C PRO A 55 -13.30 -5.30 -0.07
N ALA A 56 -13.96 -5.87 -1.09
CA ALA A 56 -14.41 -5.11 -2.27
C ALA A 56 -15.29 -3.90 -1.90
N ARG A 57 -16.16 -4.03 -0.91
CA ARG A 57 -16.95 -2.92 -0.33
C ARG A 57 -16.13 -1.72 0.16
N GLU A 58 -14.90 -1.91 0.65
CA GLU A 58 -14.03 -0.79 1.04
C GLU A 58 -13.47 -0.08 -0.19
N LEU A 59 -13.12 -0.84 -1.23
CA LEU A 59 -12.48 -0.30 -2.44
C LEU A 59 -13.48 0.31 -3.43
N PHE A 60 -14.65 -0.29 -3.54
CA PHE A 60 -15.62 -0.04 -4.61
C PHE A 60 -17.02 0.30 -4.11
N GLY A 61 -17.29 0.21 -2.79
CA GLY A 61 -18.60 0.44 -2.19
C GLY A 61 -19.55 -0.77 -2.23
N GLU A 62 -19.24 -1.80 -3.02
CA GLU A 62 -20.03 -3.02 -3.15
C GLU A 62 -19.16 -4.27 -3.42
N GLY A 63 -19.79 -5.44 -3.35
CA GLY A 63 -19.18 -6.73 -3.67
C GLY A 63 -18.72 -7.54 -2.45
N ASP A 64 -18.80 -8.87 -2.61
CA ASP A 64 -18.50 -9.85 -1.56
C ASP A 64 -17.12 -10.52 -1.72
N HIS A 65 -16.35 -10.13 -2.74
CA HIS A 65 -15.01 -10.65 -2.98
C HIS A 65 -13.95 -9.82 -2.24
N GLU A 66 -12.71 -10.31 -2.27
CA GLU A 66 -11.55 -9.66 -1.68
C GLU A 66 -10.50 -9.41 -2.75
N VAL A 67 -9.77 -8.30 -2.60
CA VAL A 67 -8.63 -7.93 -3.45
C VAL A 67 -7.38 -7.97 -2.59
N THR A 68 -6.33 -8.65 -3.06
CA THR A 68 -5.01 -8.62 -2.43
C THR A 68 -4.06 -7.75 -3.23
N VAL A 69 -3.27 -6.94 -2.52
CA VAL A 69 -2.23 -6.09 -3.12
C VAL A 69 -0.98 -6.17 -2.26
N ASP A 70 0.17 -6.33 -2.89
CA ASP A 70 1.46 -6.24 -2.20
C ASP A 70 1.87 -4.78 -2.03
N VAL A 71 2.08 -4.38 -0.78
CA VAL A 71 2.33 -3.00 -0.38
C VAL A 71 3.59 -2.95 0.48
N TRP A 72 4.49 -2.01 0.17
CA TRP A 72 5.69 -1.74 0.96
C TRP A 72 5.32 -1.11 2.30
N GLU A 73 6.08 -1.42 3.36
CA GLU A 73 5.88 -0.90 4.72
C GLU A 73 5.72 0.63 4.76
N ARG A 74 6.55 1.35 4.00
CA ARG A 74 6.48 2.82 3.87
C ARG A 74 5.09 3.35 3.50
N HIS A 75 4.31 2.56 2.78
CA HIS A 75 2.98 2.93 2.29
C HIS A 75 1.86 2.42 3.19
N LEU A 76 2.16 1.86 4.37
CA LEU A 76 1.19 1.36 5.34
C LEU A 76 1.24 2.17 6.64
N HIS A 77 0.06 2.46 7.17
CA HIS A 77 -0.16 3.18 8.42
C HIS A 77 -1.07 2.37 9.34
N HIS A 78 -0.94 2.57 10.65
CA HIS A 78 -1.91 2.03 11.59
C HIS A 78 -3.28 2.68 11.36
N ALA A 79 -4.37 1.91 11.42
CA ALA A 79 -5.70 2.38 11.04
C ALA A 79 -6.31 3.47 11.96
N GLY A 80 -5.64 3.77 13.07
CA GLY A 80 -5.94 4.86 14.01
C GLY A 80 -4.92 6.01 14.00
N GLU A 81 -3.89 5.93 13.14
CA GLU A 81 -2.94 7.03 12.91
C GLU A 81 -3.46 7.84 11.72
N GLU A 82 -3.74 9.13 11.94
CA GLU A 82 -4.10 10.04 10.86
C GLU A 82 -2.82 10.44 10.10
N ASP A 83 -2.78 10.21 8.78
CA ASP A 83 -1.68 10.67 7.93
C ASP A 83 -1.68 12.21 7.91
N PRO A 84 -0.62 12.90 8.37
CA PRO A 84 -0.55 14.35 8.29
C PRO A 84 -0.61 14.77 6.83
N ARG A 85 -1.70 15.47 6.48
CA ARG A 85 -2.01 15.99 5.14
C ARG A 85 -0.87 16.77 4.51
#